data_AF-A0A438IR96-F1
#
_entry.id   AF-A0A438IR96-F1
#
_cell.length_a   1.000
_cell.length_b   1.000
_cell.length_c   1.000
_cell.angle_alpha   90.00
_cell.angle_beta   90.00
_cell.angle_gamma   90.00
#
_symmetry.space_group_name_H-M   'P 1'
#
loop_
_entity.id
_entity.type
_entity.pdbx_description
1 polymer ?
#
loop_
_entity_poly.entity_id
_entity_poly.type
_entity_poly.pdbx_seq_one_letter_code
_entity_poly.pdbx_strand_id
1 'polypeptide(L)'
;MAKKISDYRPISLITSLYKIITKVLAGRLRGILHETIHSTQEAFVQGRQILDAVLIVNEIVDEKKRSGDEGVVFKIDFEKAYDHVS
;
A
#
# COMPACT_ATOMS: atom_id res chain seq x y z
N MET A 1 19.71 -13.85 4.91
CA MET A 1 20.58 -13.91 3.73
C MET A 1 19.79 -14.62 2.64
N ALA A 2 19.54 -13.96 1.50
CA ALA A 2 18.86 -14.59 0.36
C ALA A 2 19.70 -15.77 -0.13
N LYS A 3 19.09 -16.96 -0.22
CA LYS A 3 19.80 -18.21 -0.58
C LYS A 3 19.31 -18.78 -1.91
N LYS A 4 18.13 -18.37 -2.37
CA LYS A 4 17.50 -18.85 -3.61
C LYS A 4 17.18 -17.67 -4.52
N ILE A 5 17.16 -17.90 -5.84
CA ILE A 5 16.80 -16.87 -6.83
C ILE A 5 15.38 -16.32 -6.57
N SER A 6 14.49 -17.14 -6.02
CA SER A 6 13.13 -16.75 -5.62
C SER A 6 13.05 -15.67 -4.54
N ASP A 7 14.13 -15.44 -3.78
CA ASP A 7 14.17 -14.47 -2.70
C ASP A 7 14.43 -13.04 -3.22
N TYR A 8 14.81 -12.90 -4.49
CA TYR A 8 15.05 -11.62 -5.13
C TYR A 8 13.78 -11.08 -5.76
N ARG A 9 13.58 -9.76 -5.64
CA ARG A 9 12.55 -9.03 -6.38
C ARG A 9 13.19 -8.39 -7.63
N PRO A 10 12.98 -8.94 -8.83
CA PRO A 10 13.50 -8.32 -10.04
C PRO A 10 12.85 -6.94 -10.25
N ILE A 11 13.64 -5.98 -10.73
CA ILE A 11 13.15 -4.65 -11.12
C ILE A 11 13.12 -4.60 -12.63
N SER A 12 11.93 -4.38 -13.21
CA SER A 12 11.79 -4.19 -14.66
C SER A 12 12.37 -2.85 -15.09
N LEU A 13 13.50 -2.88 -15.80
CA LEU A 13 14.13 -1.70 -16.38
C LEU A 13 13.58 -1.44 -17.78
N ILE A 14 12.52 -0.63 -17.85
CA ILE A 14 11.89 -0.20 -19.12
C ILE A 14 12.46 1.13 -19.64
N THR A 15 12.22 1.42 -20.91
CA THR A 15 12.70 2.65 -21.60
C THR A 15 12.14 3.92 -20.95
N SER A 16 12.88 5.03 -21.07
CA SER A 16 12.48 6.34 -20.54
C SER A 16 11.16 6.83 -21.11
N LEU A 17 10.91 6.58 -22.41
CA LEU A 17 9.65 6.92 -23.07
C LEU A 17 8.44 6.27 -22.37
N TYR A 18 8.53 4.98 -22.05
CA TYR A 18 7.45 4.30 -21.35
C TYR A 18 7.22 4.88 -19.95
N LYS A 19 8.29 5.21 -19.22
CA LYS A 19 8.18 5.88 -17.90
C LYS A 19 7.50 7.25 -17.98
N ILE A 20 7.72 8.00 -19.06
CA ILE A 20 7.04 9.28 -19.29
C ILE A 20 5.55 9.06 -19.51
N ILE A 21 5.19 8.11 -20.39
CA ILE A 21 3.79 7.79 -20.68
C ILE A 21 3.05 7.36 -19.42
N THR A 22 3.62 6.44 -18.63
CA THR A 22 2.99 5.98 -17.38
C THR A 22 2.87 7.09 -16.35
N LYS A 23 3.83 8.01 -16.26
CA LYS A 23 3.74 9.17 -15.36
C LYS A 23 2.60 10.10 -15.75
N VAL A 24 2.39 10.35 -17.05
CA VAL A 24 1.27 11.16 -17.55
C VAL A 24 -0.06 10.48 -17.21
N LEU A 25 -0.18 9.18 -17.45
CA LEU A 25 -1.39 8.41 -17.12
C LEU A 25 -1.69 8.43 -15.62
N ALA A 26 -0.68 8.18 -14.77
CA ALA A 26 -0.83 8.24 -13.31
C ALA A 26 -1.29 9.62 -12.84
N GLY A 27 -0.78 10.70 -13.46
CA GLY A 27 -1.19 12.06 -13.16
C GLY A 27 -2.67 12.33 -13.48
N ARG A 28 -3.19 11.74 -14.56
CA ARG A 28 -4.62 11.84 -14.93
C ARG A 28 -5.51 11.03 -13.99
N LEU A 29 -5.13 9.79 -13.71
CA LEU A 29 -5.89 8.89 -12.81
C LEU A 29 -5.96 9.42 -11.38
N ARG A 30 -4.94 10.16 -10.94
CA ARG A 30 -4.94 10.80 -9.62
C ARG A 30 -6.16 11.70 -9.39
N GLY A 31 -6.69 12.34 -10.43
CA GLY A 31 -7.86 13.21 -10.33
C GLY A 31 -9.11 12.49 -9.85
N ILE A 32 -9.29 11.22 -10.20
CA ILE A 32 -10.48 10.41 -9.84
C ILE A 32 -10.21 9.47 -8.67
N LEU A 33 -8.95 9.29 -8.29
CA LEU A 33 -8.57 8.28 -7.30
C LEU A 33 -9.25 8.51 -5.95
N HIS A 34 -9.43 9.78 -5.56
CA HIS A 34 -10.10 10.17 -4.31
C HIS A 34 -11.57 9.74 -4.20
N GLU A 35 -12.24 9.51 -5.33
CA GLU A 35 -13.63 9.02 -5.38
C GLU A 35 -13.70 7.49 -5.29
N THR A 36 -12.61 6.80 -5.62
CA THR A 36 -12.58 5.33 -5.74
C THR A 36 -11.94 4.65 -4.52
N ILE A 37 -10.95 5.29 -3.88
CA ILE A 37 -10.24 4.70 -2.74
C ILE A 37 -10.93 5.00 -1.41
N HIS A 38 -10.88 4.05 -0.48
CA HIS A 38 -11.40 4.25 0.86
C HIS A 38 -10.57 5.28 1.65
N SER A 39 -11.19 5.94 2.64
CA SER A 39 -10.53 6.95 3.47
C SER A 39 -9.34 6.41 4.25
N THR A 40 -9.38 5.15 4.67
CA THR A 40 -8.33 4.48 5.48
C THR A 40 -7.16 3.93 4.66
N GLN A 41 -7.16 4.06 3.34
CA GLN A 41 -6.07 3.60 2.49
C GLN A 41 -4.95 4.65 2.44
N GLU A 42 -3.94 4.53 3.29
CA GLU A 42 -2.91 5.59 3.41
C GLU A 42 -1.78 5.49 2.39
N ALA A 43 -1.43 4.28 1.93
CA ALA A 43 -0.26 4.08 1.08
C ALA A 43 -0.50 4.48 -0.39
N PHE A 44 0.52 5.10 -1.00
CA PHE A 44 0.54 5.50 -2.43
C PHE A 44 -0.50 6.53 -2.85
N VAL A 45 -1.10 7.26 -1.90
CA VAL A 45 -2.07 8.32 -2.15
C VAL A 45 -1.42 9.68 -1.91
N GLN A 46 -1.59 10.63 -2.85
CA GLN A 46 -1.06 11.97 -2.65
C GLN A 46 -1.74 12.64 -1.45
N GLY A 47 -0.95 13.23 -0.57
CA GLY A 47 -1.44 13.99 0.59
C GLY A 47 -1.71 13.14 1.83
N ARG A 48 -1.55 11.82 1.77
CA ARG A 48 -1.63 10.90 2.92
C ARG A 48 -0.23 10.51 3.38
N GLN A 49 -0.04 10.38 4.69
CA GLN A 49 1.25 10.02 5.28
C GLN A 49 1.18 8.66 5.96
N ILE A 50 2.29 7.92 5.94
CA ILE A 50 2.37 6.60 6.60
C ILE A 50 2.12 6.71 8.12
N LEU A 51 2.40 7.88 8.71
CA LEU A 51 2.16 8.14 10.12
C LEU A 51 0.67 8.17 10.46
N ASP A 52 -0.19 8.58 9.52
CA ASP A 52 -1.65 8.58 9.72
C ASP A 52 -2.15 7.15 9.92
N ALA A 53 -1.66 6.19 9.12
CA ALA A 53 -1.98 4.77 9.28
C ALA A 53 -1.54 4.23 10.64
N VAL A 54 -0.34 4.59 11.07
CA VAL A 54 0.22 4.16 12.36
C VAL A 54 -0.59 4.74 13.51
N LEU A 55 -1.02 6.00 13.42
CA LEU A 55 -1.85 6.64 14.44
C LEU A 55 -3.20 5.94 14.57
N ILE A 56 -3.90 5.73 13.44
CA ILE A 56 -5.21 5.05 13.41
C ILE A 56 -5.12 3.68 14.07
N VAL A 57 -4.10 2.88 13.73
CA VAL A 57 -3.91 1.55 14.32
C VAL A 57 -3.64 1.63 15.83
N ASN A 58 -2.85 2.60 16.29
CA ASN A 58 -2.58 2.78 17.71
C ASN A 58 -3.85 3.16 18.49
N GLU A 59 -4.69 4.04 17.94
CA GLU A 59 -5.97 4.42 18.56
C GLU A 59 -6.93 3.23 18.67
N ILE A 60 -7.07 2.43 17.61
CA ILE A 60 -7.92 1.22 17.61
C ILE A 60 -7.44 0.21 18.67
N VAL A 61 -6.12 0.00 18.76
CA VAL A 61 -5.55 -0.92 19.74
C VAL A 61 -5.73 -0.39 21.17
N ASP A 62 -5.54 0.91 21.39
CA ASP A 62 -5.72 1.53 22.71
C ASP A 62 -7.18 1.49 23.14
N GLU A 63 -8.13 1.78 22.25
CA GLU A 63 -9.57 1.68 22.50
C GLU A 63 -9.95 0.25 22.93
N LYS A 64 -9.48 -0.77 22.20
CA LYS A 64 -9.76 -2.17 22.55
C LYS A 64 -9.13 -2.60 23.88
N LYS A 65 -7.93 -2.11 24.19
CA LYS A 65 -7.32 -2.35 25.50
C LYS A 65 -8.13 -1.71 26.63
N ARG A 66 -8.69 -0.53 26.41
CA ARG A 66 -9.51 0.18 27.41
C ARG A 66 -10.88 -0.47 27.59
N SER A 67 -11.49 -1.01 26.53
CA SER A 67 -12.78 -1.69 26.64
C SER A 67 -12.69 -3.03 27.37
N GLY A 68 -11.50 -3.65 27.41
CA GLY A 68 -11.29 -4.95 28.03
C GLY A 68 -11.85 -6.11 27.21
N ASP A 69 -12.30 -5.84 25.99
CA ASP A 69 -12.81 -6.86 25.08
C ASP A 69 -11.67 -7.63 24.42
N GLU A 70 -11.88 -8.92 24.17
CA GLU A 70 -11.00 -9.69 23.31
C GLU A 70 -11.04 -9.16 21.87
N GLY A 71 -9.88 -9.13 21.22
CA GLY A 71 -9.73 -8.65 19.86
C GLY A 71 -8.61 -9.37 19.12
N VAL A 72 -8.72 -9.43 17.79
CA VAL A 72 -7.74 -10.07 16.91
C VAL A 72 -7.25 -9.05 15.91
N VAL A 73 -5.93 -8.96 15.73
CA VAL A 73 -5.30 -8.20 14.65
C VAL A 73 -5.00 -9.14 13.51
N PHE A 74 -5.65 -8.93 12.37
CA PHE A 74 -5.38 -9.71 11.17
C PHE A 74 -4.44 -8.95 10.24
N LYS A 75 -3.21 -9.45 10.11
CA LYS A 75 -2.20 -8.90 9.21
C LYS A 75 -2.11 -9.77 7.95
N ILE A 76 -2.46 -9.19 6.81
CA ILE A 76 -2.38 -9.83 5.49
C ILE A 76 -1.26 -9.17 4.70
N ASP A 77 -0.50 -9.97 3.97
CA ASP A 77 0.46 -9.50 2.97
C ASP A 77 0.33 -10.36 1.70
N PHE A 78 0.54 -9.75 0.53
CA PHE A 78 0.44 -10.44 -0.76
C PHE A 78 1.84 -10.76 -1.29
N GLU A 79 2.14 -12.06 -1.42
CA GLU A 79 3.39 -12.49 -2.05
C GLU A 79 3.42 -12.00 -3.50
N LYS A 80 4.48 -11.25 -3.87
CA LYS A 80 4.69 -10.75 -5.23
C LYS A 80 3.43 -10.10 -5.81
N ALA A 81 2.82 -9.17 -5.07
CA ALA A 81 1.54 -8.54 -5.41
C ALA A 81 1.43 -8.02 -6.86
N TYR A 82 2.54 -7.53 -7.43
CA TYR A 82 2.58 -7.00 -8.81
C TYR A 82 2.64 -8.10 -9.89
N ASP A 83 3.07 -9.31 -9.55
CA ASP A 83 3.19 -10.44 -10.48
C ASP A 83 1.86 -11.23 -10.57
N HIS A 84 0.94 -11.03 -9.62
CA HIS A 84 -0.33 -11.75 -9.49
C HIS A 84 -1.57 -10.91 -9.85
N VAL A 85 -1.39 -9.78 -10.55
CA VAL A 85 -2.51 -8.98 -11.06
C VAL A 85 -3.04 -9.62 -12.35
N SER A 86 -4.34 -9.97 -12.36
CA SER A 86 -5.05 -10.55 -13.51
C SER A 86 -5.86 -9.52 -14.30
#